data_AF-R7LXG3-F1
#
_entry.id   AF-R7LXG3-F1
#
_cell.length_a   1.000
_cell.length_b   1.000
_cell.length_c   1.000
_cell.angle_alpha   90.00
_cell.angle_beta   90.00
_cell.angle_gamma   90.00
#
_symmetry.space_group_name_H-M   'P 1'
#
loop_
_entity.id
_entity.type
_entity.pdbx_description
1 polymer ?
#
loop_
_entity_poly.entity_id
_entity_poly.type
_entity_poly.pdbx_seq_one_letter_code
_entity_poly.pdbx_strand_id
1 'polypeptide(L)'
;MKKLFAIIFVSLLLTSSAFAGNTYNQYGSRTGAYRTNGSTTTTYDRYGSRTGSYKTNGNTTTKYDQYGSRQGTIKKTTSGYTTYDKYGSKTGSYKTTCLLSFLVMTD
;
A
#
# COMPACT_ATOMS: atom_id res chain seq x y z
N MET A 1 10.67 1.09 -6.17
CA MET A 1 9.26 1.50 -6.46
C MET A 1 8.29 0.31 -6.42
N LYS A 2 8.60 -0.84 -7.02
CA LYS A 2 7.70 -2.03 -7.05
C LYS A 2 7.54 -2.73 -5.67
N LYS A 3 8.58 -2.72 -4.83
CA LYS A 3 8.60 -3.39 -3.52
C LYS A 3 7.69 -2.73 -2.46
N LEU A 4 7.47 -1.41 -2.53
CA LEU A 4 6.55 -0.70 -1.62
C LEU A 4 5.07 -1.03 -1.90
N PHE A 5 4.71 -1.21 -3.18
CA PHE A 5 3.37 -1.66 -3.56
C PHE A 5 3.07 -3.07 -3.02
N ALA A 6 4.05 -3.99 -3.08
CA ALA A 6 3.90 -5.33 -2.54
C ALA A 6 3.68 -5.34 -1.01
N ILE A 7 4.39 -4.48 -0.26
CA ILE A 7 4.23 -4.38 1.20
C ILE A 7 2.85 -3.82 1.58
N ILE A 8 2.34 -2.83 0.84
CA ILE A 8 0.97 -2.32 1.02
C ILE A 8 -0.05 -3.41 0.69
N PHE A 9 0.20 -4.20 -0.36
CA PHE A 9 -0.65 -5.31 -0.78
C PHE A 9 -0.75 -6.41 0.28
N VAL A 10 0.36 -6.73 0.95
CA VAL A 10 0.39 -7.68 2.08
C VAL A 10 -0.33 -7.12 3.30
N SER A 11 -0.16 -5.82 3.62
CA SER A 11 -0.88 -5.19 4.74
C SER A 11 -2.39 -5.12 4.54
N LEU A 12 -2.86 -5.21 3.29
CA LEU A 12 -4.29 -5.24 2.95
C LEU A 12 -5.00 -6.53 3.39
N LEU A 13 -4.25 -7.59 3.69
CA LEU A 13 -4.79 -8.92 4.04
C LEU A 13 -4.97 -9.11 5.55
N LEU A 14 -4.42 -8.24 6.40
CA LEU A 14 -4.44 -8.38 7.86
C LEU A 14 -5.12 -7.19 8.54
N THR A 15 -6.44 -7.05 8.33
CA THR A 15 -7.27 -5.93 8.80
C THR A 15 -7.42 -5.79 10.33
N SER A 16 -6.84 -6.69 11.14
CA SER A 16 -7.04 -6.73 12.60
C SER A 16 -5.78 -6.56 13.44
N SER A 17 -4.59 -6.39 12.86
CA SER A 17 -3.35 -6.33 13.64
C SER A 17 -2.56 -5.05 13.36
N ALA A 18 -2.07 -4.43 14.44
CA ALA A 18 -1.17 -3.30 14.34
C ALA A 18 0.21 -3.82 13.94
N PHE A 19 0.70 -3.40 12.77
CA PHE A 19 2.01 -3.77 12.27
C PHE A 19 2.88 -2.54 12.08
N ALA A 20 4.14 -2.62 12.49
CA ALA A 20 5.13 -1.60 12.19
C ALA A 20 6.35 -2.28 11.59
N GLY A 21 6.93 -1.66 10.57
CA GLY A 21 8.10 -2.21 9.91
C GLY A 21 9.01 -1.10 9.39
N ASN A 22 10.31 -1.40 9.41
CA ASN A 22 11.33 -0.55 8.84
C ASN A 22 11.65 -1.05 7.43
N THR A 23 11.90 -0.12 6.52
CA THR A 23 12.40 -0.46 5.18
C THR A 23 13.89 -0.18 5.13
N TYR A 24 14.64 -1.10 4.52
CA TYR A 24 16.10 -1.01 4.39
C TYR A 24 16.50 -1.10 2.91
N ASN A 25 17.65 -0.53 2.55
CA ASN A 25 18.26 -0.75 1.24
C ASN A 25 19.13 -2.02 1.24
N GLN A 26 19.70 -2.37 0.09
CA GLN A 26 20.58 -3.54 -0.08
C GLN A 26 21.87 -3.49 0.75
N TYR A 27 22.21 -2.31 1.29
CA TYR A 27 23.38 -2.07 2.13
C TYR A 27 23.02 -2.01 3.64
N GLY A 28 21.80 -2.41 4.02
CA GLY A 28 21.34 -2.44 5.41
C GLY A 28 20.99 -1.08 6.01
N SER A 29 21.00 0.00 5.24
CA SER A 29 20.62 1.33 5.73
C SER A 29 19.11 1.53 5.71
N ARG A 30 18.55 2.06 6.81
CA ARG A 30 17.13 2.39 6.90
C ARG A 30 16.76 3.47 5.87
N THR A 31 15.77 3.18 5.05
CA THR A 31 15.22 4.08 4.02
C THR A 31 13.89 4.70 4.42
N GLY A 32 13.18 4.08 5.35
CA GLY A 32 11.87 4.53 5.79
C GLY A 32 11.26 3.61 6.84
N ALA A 33 10.00 3.85 7.14
CA ALA A 33 9.18 2.97 7.97
C ALA A 33 7.72 3.06 7.56
N TYR A 34 6.94 2.08 7.97
CA TYR A 34 5.50 2.09 7.87
C TYR A 34 4.88 1.64 9.18
N ARG A 35 3.70 2.16 9.48
CA ARG A 35 2.89 1.77 10.64
C ARG A 35 1.45 1.61 10.18
N THR A 36 0.92 0.41 10.37
CA THR A 36 -0.46 0.06 10.12
C THR A 36 -1.19 0.03 11.46
N ASN A 37 -2.28 0.77 11.52
CA ASN A 37 -3.22 0.78 12.64
C ASN A 37 -4.63 0.55 12.09
N GLY A 38 -5.19 -0.63 12.36
CA GLY A 38 -6.45 -1.09 11.76
C GLY A 38 -6.38 -0.99 10.24
N SER A 39 -7.30 -0.24 9.65
CA SER A 39 -7.38 -0.08 8.19
C SER A 39 -6.53 1.08 7.63
N THR A 40 -5.65 1.69 8.43
CA THR A 40 -4.81 2.81 7.98
C THR A 40 -3.33 2.48 8.09
N THR A 41 -2.61 2.58 6.97
CA THR A 41 -1.15 2.44 6.90
C THR A 41 -0.50 3.79 6.65
N THR A 42 0.29 4.28 7.59
CA THR A 42 1.06 5.53 7.48
C THR A 42 2.50 5.21 7.12
N THR A 43 3.07 5.94 6.17
CA THR A 43 4.47 5.79 5.76
C THR A 43 5.31 6.97 6.26
N TYR A 44 6.56 6.68 6.59
CA TYR A 44 7.54 7.61 7.11
C TYR A 44 8.84 7.51 6.33
N ASP A 45 9.55 8.62 6.20
CA ASP A 45 10.90 8.64 5.65
C ASP A 45 11.93 8.11 6.66
N ARG A 46 13.21 8.13 6.27
CA ARG A 46 14.32 7.70 7.13
C ARG A 46 14.51 8.56 8.38
N TYR A 47 14.00 9.79 8.37
CA TYR A 47 14.11 10.77 9.46
C TYR A 47 12.91 10.72 10.40
N GLY A 48 11.86 9.96 10.06
CA GLY A 48 10.64 9.81 10.85
C GLY A 48 9.53 10.78 10.47
N SER A 49 9.70 11.58 9.40
CA SER A 49 8.64 12.45 8.90
C SER A 49 7.61 11.63 8.13
N ARG A 50 6.32 11.92 8.35
CA ARG A 50 5.24 11.29 7.59
C ARG A 50 5.35 11.67 6.12
N THR A 51 5.38 10.67 5.25
CA THR A 51 5.42 10.87 3.79
C THR A 51 4.06 10.68 3.13
N GLY A 52 3.15 9.97 3.80
CA GLY A 52 1.80 9.73 3.31
C GLY A 52 1.05 8.70 4.12
N SER A 53 -0.14 8.35 3.66
CA SER A 53 -0.93 7.29 4.26
C SER A 53 -1.88 6.64 3.27
N TYR A 54 -2.26 5.40 3.56
CA TYR A 54 -3.21 4.60 2.82
C TYR A 54 -4.32 4.20 3.78
N LYS A 55 -5.57 4.47 3.43
CA LYS A 55 -6.73 4.06 4.21
C LYS A 55 -7.56 3.08 3.39
N THR A 56 -7.73 1.88 3.92
CA THR A 56 -8.56 0.84 3.32
C THR A 56 -9.94 0.86 3.95
N ASN A 57 -10.98 0.76 3.12
CA ASN A 57 -12.35 0.59 3.54
C ASN A 57 -13.01 -0.45 2.63
N GLY A 58 -13.21 -1.66 3.16
CA GLY A 58 -13.64 -2.82 2.37
C GLY A 58 -12.74 -3.04 1.16
N ASN A 59 -13.32 -2.94 -0.03
CA ASN A 59 -12.61 -3.17 -1.30
C ASN A 59 -11.90 -1.92 -1.85
N THR A 60 -11.89 -0.80 -1.13
CA THR A 60 -11.34 0.46 -1.63
C THR A 60 -10.20 0.95 -0.75
N THR A 61 -9.06 1.29 -1.34
CA THR A 61 -7.90 1.87 -0.65
C THR A 61 -7.63 3.27 -1.19
N THR A 62 -7.69 4.27 -0.31
CA THR A 62 -7.42 5.67 -0.68
C THR A 62 -6.03 6.06 -0.25
N LYS A 63 -5.25 6.64 -1.16
CA LYS A 63 -3.93 7.21 -0.91
C LYS A 63 -4.06 8.68 -0.54
N TYR A 64 -3.36 9.08 0.50
CA TYR A 64 -3.20 10.46 0.94
C TYR A 64 -1.73 10.83 0.99
N ASP A 65 -1.43 12.09 0.74
CA ASP A 65 -0.08 12.64 0.96
C ASP A 65 0.19 12.90 2.45
N GLN A 66 1.37 13.45 2.73
CA GLN A 66 1.81 13.82 4.09
C GLN A 66 0.89 14.81 4.79
N TYR A 67 0.17 15.66 4.04
CA TYR A 67 -0.75 16.67 4.56
C TYR A 67 -2.19 16.16 4.66
N GLY A 68 -2.46 14.91 4.27
CA GLY A 68 -3.79 14.32 4.30
C GLY A 68 -4.66 14.65 3.08
N SER A 69 -4.10 15.22 2.02
CA SER A 69 -4.86 15.43 0.78
C SER A 69 -4.93 14.15 -0.04
N ARG A 70 -6.12 13.86 -0.59
CA ARG A 70 -6.35 12.66 -1.40
C ARG A 70 -5.56 12.74 -2.71
N GLN A 71 -4.73 11.73 -2.94
CA GLN A 71 -3.91 11.61 -4.15
C GLN A 71 -4.51 10.64 -5.17
N GLY A 72 -5.29 9.66 -4.72
CA GLY A 72 -5.97 8.71 -5.60
C GLY A 72 -6.56 7.54 -4.83
N THR A 73 -7.18 6.63 -5.58
CA THR A 73 -7.95 5.51 -5.02
C THR A 73 -7.66 4.24 -5.79
N ILE A 74 -7.56 3.12 -5.08
CA ILE A 74 -7.40 1.78 -5.63
C ILE A 74 -8.62 0.97 -5.23
N LYS A 75 -9.36 0.44 -6.21
CA LYS A 75 -10.52 -0.43 -5.98
C LYS A 75 -10.18 -1.85 -6.34
N LYS A 76 -10.41 -2.78 -5.40
CA LYS A 76 -10.34 -4.22 -5.60
C LYS A 76 -11.62 -4.69 -6.29
N THR A 77 -11.46 -5.44 -7.36
CA THR A 77 -12.51 -6.09 -8.14
C THR A 77 -12.25 -7.59 -8.16
N THR A 78 -13.26 -8.40 -8.50
CA THR A 78 -13.12 -9.86 -8.60
C THR A 78 -11.98 -10.30 -9.54
N SER A 79 -11.68 -9.50 -10.56
CA SER A 79 -10.63 -9.75 -11.55
C SER A 79 -9.30 -9.05 -11.30
N GLY A 80 -9.13 -8.34 -10.17
CA GLY A 80 -7.90 -7.62 -9.84
C GLY A 80 -8.12 -6.26 -9.17
N TYR A 81 -7.41 -5.22 -9.63
CA TYR A 81 -7.42 -3.88 -9.03
C TYR A 81 -7.53 -2.80 -10.10
N THR A 82 -8.26 -1.74 -9.81
CA THR A 82 -8.36 -0.55 -10.68
C THR A 82 -7.93 0.68 -9.90
N THR A 83 -7.06 1.49 -10.48
CA THR A 83 -6.56 2.73 -9.88
C THR A 83 -7.24 3.93 -10.51
N TYR A 84 -7.45 4.94 -9.67
CA TYR A 84 -8.07 6.21 -10.00
C TYR A 84 -7.21 7.34 -9.45
N ASP A 85 -7.16 8.47 -10.15
CA ASP A 85 -6.52 9.68 -9.68
C ASP A 85 -7.35 10.39 -8.59
N LYS A 86 -6.85 11.53 -8.12
CA LYS A 86 -7.53 12.40 -7.14
C LYS A 86 -8.89 12.92 -7.62
N TYR A 87 -9.12 13.00 -8.93
CA TYR A 87 -10.35 13.52 -9.54
C TYR A 87 -11.36 12.41 -9.87
N GLY A 88 -10.98 11.14 -9.75
CA GLY A 88 -11.82 9.99 -10.03
C GLY A 88 -11.67 9.43 -11.45
N SER A 89 -10.71 9.92 -12.23
CA SER A 89 -10.40 9.37 -13.55
C SER A 89 -9.61 8.09 -13.38
N LYS A 90 -9.95 7.07 -14.17
CA LYS A 90 -9.24 5.79 -14.18
C LYS A 90 -7.82 6.00 -14.70
N THR A 91 -6.83 5.64 -13.89
CA THR A 91 -5.40 5.75 -14.25
C THR A 91 -4.79 4.43 -14.68
N GLY A 92 -5.38 3.31 -14.30
CA GLY A 92 -4.84 1.99 -14.61
C GLY A 92 -5.68 0.84 -14.07
N SER A 93 -5.37 -0.37 -14.54
CA SER A 93 -5.94 -1.61 -14.03
C SER A 93 -4.87 -2.70 -14.00
N TYR A 94 -4.84 -3.46 -12.92
CA TYR A 94 -4.01 -4.63 -12.72
C TYR A 94 -4.91 -5.84 -12.64
N LYS A 95 -4.75 -6.80 -13.55
CA LYS A 95 -5.49 -8.07 -13.47
C LYS A 95 -4.79 -8.99 -12.50
N THR A 96 -5.55 -9.59 -11.59
CA THR A 96 -5.06 -10.71 -10.79
C THR A 96 -5.55 -11.97 -11.48
N THR A 97 -4.71 -12.54 -12.35
CA THR A 97 -4.95 -13.88 -12.88
C THR A 97 -4.84 -14.86 -11.72
N CYS A 98 -5.93 -15.58 -11.45
CA CYS A 98 -6.00 -16.58 -10.40
C CYS A 98 -5.14 -17.80 -10.78
N LEU A 99 -3.83 -17.69 -10.59
CA LEU A 99 -2.92 -18.84 -10.61
C LEU A 99 -1.89 -18.80 -9.47
N LEU A 100 -1.97 -17.82 -8.56
CA LEU A 100 -0.92 -17.59 -7.58
C LEU A 100 -1.45 -17.13 -6.22
N SER A 101 -2.42 -17.86 -5.68
CA SER A 101 -2.79 -17.76 -4.26
C SER A 101 -1.68 -18.24 -3.32
N PHE A 102 -0.54 -18.74 -3.83
CA PHE A 102 0.50 -19.38 -3.01
C PHE A 102 1.97 -19.07 -3.34
N LEU A 103 2.31 -18.34 -4.42
CA LEU A 103 3.71 -18.29 -4.89
C LEU A 103 4.21 -16.87 -5.27
N VAL A 104 3.94 -15.85 -4.46
CA VAL A 104 4.79 -14.64 -4.45
C VAL A 104 5.32 -14.42 -3.04
N MET A 105 5.92 -15.48 -2.50
CA MET A 105 6.85 -15.44 -1.37
C MET A 105 8.11 -16.25 -1.68
N THR A 106 8.55 -16.37 -2.94
CA THR A 106 9.89 -16.88 -3.28
C THR A 106 10.17 -16.58 -4.75
N ASP A 107 10.98 -15.55 -5.00
CA ASP A 107 12.12 -15.49 -5.93
C ASP A 107 12.64 -14.04 -6.00
#